data_AF-A0A1J5NYP8-F1
#
_entry.id   AF-A0A1J5NYP8-F1
#
_cell.length_a   1.000
_cell.length_b   1.000
_cell.length_c   1.000
_cell.angle_alpha   90.00
_cell.angle_beta   90.00
_cell.angle_gamma   90.00
#
_symmetry.space_group_name_H-M   'P 1'
#
loop_
_entity.id
_entity.type
_entity.pdbx_description
1 polymer ?
#
loop_
_entity_poly.entity_id
_entity_poly.type
_entity_poly.pdbx_seq_one_letter_code
_entity_poly.pdbx_strand_id
1 'polypeptide(L)'
;MADIASGFRLGDFIQIRRNRYTVVGLTRRMVSSNGDPMVFIPLKDAQQAQFLKDNEAILQQRHRTTENPAFNRPGVPGLLDAVIASQSTNNSVNAVLVRIKPGYTPDEVAAPIRRWKRLNVFTRAQMEDILVNKLIATAAKQIGMFMVILAIVSAAIVAFIIYTLTLGKIREIAVLKLIGTRNRTIAAMILQQAVGLGLIGFAVGKIAATFWAPIFPKYVLLLPQDSIQGFVAVVVICALASVLAIRAALKVDPAEAIGG
;
A
#
# COMPACT_ATOMS: atom_id res chain seq x y z
N MET A 1 24.71 3.26 -2.18
CA MET A 1 23.99 2.11 -2.78
C MET A 1 22.62 2.58 -3.22
N ALA A 2 22.08 2.06 -4.31
CA ALA A 2 20.74 2.39 -4.79
C ALA A 2 19.89 1.12 -4.95
N ASP A 3 18.58 1.20 -4.68
CA ASP A 3 17.71 0.07 -4.94
C ASP A 3 17.53 -0.16 -6.45
N ILE A 4 17.48 -1.43 -6.88
CA ILE A 4 17.30 -1.78 -8.30
C ILE A 4 16.03 -1.16 -8.89
N ALA A 5 14.97 -0.98 -8.08
CA ALA A 5 13.74 -0.35 -8.52
C ALA A 5 13.91 1.14 -8.90
N SER A 6 15.02 1.80 -8.53
CA SER A 6 15.32 3.17 -8.96
C SER A 6 15.83 3.26 -10.42
N GLY A 7 16.11 2.12 -11.07
CA GLY A 7 16.65 2.08 -12.43
C GLY A 7 18.15 2.36 -12.55
N PHE A 8 18.86 2.61 -11.45
CA PHE A 8 20.31 2.84 -11.47
C PHE A 8 21.09 1.53 -11.55
N ARG A 9 22.23 1.58 -12.24
CA ARG A 9 23.20 0.50 -12.40
C ARG A 9 24.47 0.80 -11.62
N LEU A 10 25.27 -0.24 -11.40
CA LEU A 10 26.63 -0.08 -10.86
C LEU A 10 27.45 0.84 -11.77
N GLY A 11 28.10 1.84 -11.17
CA GLY A 11 28.89 2.85 -11.88
C GLY A 11 28.10 4.08 -12.34
N ASP A 12 26.77 4.08 -12.25
CA ASP A 12 25.97 5.26 -12.58
C ASP A 12 26.23 6.42 -11.61
N PHE A 13 26.00 7.64 -12.08
CA PHE A 13 26.12 8.84 -11.26
C PHE A 13 24.75 9.35 -10.82
N ILE A 14 24.62 9.62 -9.52
CA ILE A 14 23.44 10.22 -8.90
C ILE A 14 23.84 11.60 -8.38
N GLN A 15 23.12 12.63 -8.82
CA GLN A 15 23.26 13.96 -8.25
C GLN A 15 22.26 14.14 -7.12
N ILE A 16 22.75 14.33 -5.89
CA ILE A 16 21.93 14.65 -4.73
C ILE A 16 22.29 16.07 -4.30
N ARG A 17 21.38 17.02 -4.56
CA ARG A 17 21.63 18.46 -4.43
C ARG A 17 22.89 18.89 -5.21
N ARG A 18 23.95 19.27 -4.48
CA ARG A 18 25.21 19.79 -5.04
C ARG A 18 26.28 18.71 -5.24
N ASN A 19 26.09 17.54 -4.64
CA ASN A 19 27.11 16.50 -4.62
C ASN A 19 26.76 15.42 -5.64
N ARG A 20 27.78 14.96 -6.36
CA ARG A 20 27.68 13.85 -7.32
C ARG A 20 28.23 12.60 -6.65
N TYR A 21 27.41 11.56 -6.63
CA TYR A 21 27.73 10.26 -6.05
C TYR A 21 27.77 9.19 -7.12
N THR A 22 28.62 8.19 -6.93
CA THR A 22 28.73 7.02 -7.81
C THR A 22 28.05 5.83 -7.16
N VAL A 23 27.27 5.08 -7.93
CA VAL A 23 26.59 3.88 -7.44
C VAL A 23 27.59 2.73 -7.33
N VAL A 24 28.00 2.43 -6.10
CA VAL A 24 28.95 1.35 -5.78
C VAL A 24 28.31 0.02 -5.37
N GLY A 25 26.97 -0.04 -5.32
CA GLY A 25 26.25 -1.23 -4.89
C GLY A 25 24.75 -1.10 -5.07
N LEU A 26 24.09 -2.24 -5.29
CA LEU A 26 22.65 -2.34 -5.53
C LEU A 26 21.96 -3.08 -4.39
N THR A 27 20.84 -2.54 -3.91
CA THR A 27 19.98 -3.20 -2.93
C THR A 27 18.74 -3.79 -3.62
N ARG A 28 18.08 -4.74 -2.96
CA ARG A 28 16.82 -5.31 -3.43
C ARG A 28 15.75 -5.12 -2.38
N ARG A 29 14.57 -4.65 -2.82
CA ARG A 29 13.37 -4.51 -1.98
C ARG A 29 13.54 -3.53 -0.82
N MET A 30 14.42 -2.54 -0.97
CA MET A 30 14.50 -1.41 -0.03
C MET A 30 13.66 -0.26 -0.58
N VAL A 31 12.43 -0.17 -0.09
CA VAL A 31 11.45 0.85 -0.45
C VAL A 31 10.96 1.61 0.79
N SER A 32 10.55 2.85 0.59
CA SER A 32 9.91 3.67 1.62
C SER A 32 8.53 3.11 2.01
N SER A 33 7.93 3.65 3.07
CA SER A 33 6.54 3.32 3.46
C SER A 33 5.52 3.59 2.34
N ASN A 34 5.86 4.46 1.37
CA ASN A 34 5.02 4.77 0.22
C ASN A 34 5.33 3.90 -1.01
N GLY A 35 6.38 3.08 -0.96
CA GLY A 35 6.83 2.22 -2.06
C GLY A 35 7.94 2.82 -2.92
N ASP A 36 8.42 4.03 -2.60
CA ASP A 36 9.47 4.69 -3.38
C ASP A 36 10.83 4.01 -3.18
N PRO A 37 11.65 3.85 -4.23
CA PRO A 37 12.97 3.22 -4.11
C PRO A 37 13.91 4.05 -3.24
N MET A 38 14.68 3.39 -2.38
CA MET A 38 15.62 4.06 -1.48
C MET A 38 17.06 4.11 -2.01
N VAL A 39 17.77 5.17 -1.64
CA VAL A 39 19.22 5.33 -1.86
C VAL A 39 19.92 5.51 -0.52
N PHE A 40 21.06 4.85 -0.35
CA PHE A 40 21.90 4.89 0.84
C PHE A 40 23.20 5.62 0.54
N ILE A 41 23.46 6.68 1.29
CA ILE A 41 24.70 7.45 1.28
C ILE A 41 25.33 7.43 2.69
N PRO A 42 26.66 7.63 2.81
CA PRO A 42 27.32 7.72 4.10
C PRO A 42 26.70 8.79 5.01
N LEU A 43 26.70 8.58 6.33
CA LEU A 43 26.05 9.49 7.29
C LEU A 43 26.59 10.93 7.19
N LYS A 44 27.91 11.09 7.03
CA LYS A 44 28.55 12.40 6.87
C LYS A 44 28.00 13.16 5.67
N ASP A 45 27.81 12.44 4.56
CA ASP A 45 27.27 12.98 3.31
C ASP A 45 25.77 13.26 3.43
N ALA A 46 25.02 12.41 4.15
CA ALA A 46 23.61 12.60 4.44
C ALA A 46 23.35 13.85 5.29
N GLN A 47 24.17 14.09 6.33
CA GLN A 47 24.07 15.29 7.16
C GLN A 47 24.33 16.54 6.32
N GLN A 48 25.34 16.52 5.44
CA GLN A 48 25.56 17.61 4.49
C GLN A 48 24.35 17.76 3.56
N ALA A 49 23.89 16.70 2.91
CA ALA A 49 22.79 16.75 1.94
C ALA A 49 21.44 17.17 2.56
N GLN A 50 21.13 16.78 3.79
CA GLN A 50 19.86 17.10 4.45
C GLN A 50 19.82 18.57 4.90
N PHE A 51 20.95 19.12 5.36
CA PHE A 51 21.01 20.44 6.00
C PHE A 51 21.67 21.54 5.15
N LEU A 52 22.31 21.22 4.02
CA LEU A 52 22.78 22.23 3.06
C LEU A 52 21.59 22.94 2.44
N LYS A 53 21.23 24.11 2.98
CA LYS A 53 20.35 25.08 2.32
C LYS A 53 20.88 25.39 0.91
N ASP A 54 20.01 25.86 0.01
CA ASP A 54 20.42 26.27 -1.34
C ASP A 54 21.61 27.25 -1.30
N ASN A 55 22.44 27.23 -2.35
CA ASN A 55 23.70 28.00 -2.41
C ASN A 55 23.50 29.46 -2.04
N GLU A 56 22.40 30.03 -2.50
CA GLU A 56 21.99 31.41 -2.26
C GLU A 56 21.69 31.68 -0.79
N ALA A 57 21.01 30.76 -0.10
CA ALA A 57 20.73 30.88 1.33
C ALA A 57 22.00 30.83 2.19
N ILE A 58 23.01 30.03 1.79
CA ILE A 58 24.32 30.00 2.48
C ILE A 58 25.07 31.31 2.23
N LEU A 59 25.07 31.83 1.00
CA LEU A 59 25.70 33.10 0.66
C LEU A 59 25.05 34.26 1.42
N GLN A 60 23.73 34.35 1.44
CA GLN A 60 22.97 35.35 2.18
C GLN A 60 23.21 35.24 3.70
N GLN A 61 23.31 34.02 4.23
CA GLN A 61 23.59 33.80 5.65
C GLN A 61 25.01 34.23 6.03
N ARG A 62 26.00 33.95 5.18
CA ARG A 62 27.37 34.44 5.36
C ARG A 62 27.43 35.96 5.26
N HIS A 63 26.79 36.56 4.25
CA HIS A 63 26.70 38.01 4.08
C HIS A 63 26.14 38.69 5.35
N ARG A 64 24.98 38.23 5.84
CA ARG A 64 24.38 38.74 7.08
C ARG A 64 25.27 38.56 8.31
N THR A 65 26.07 37.50 8.36
CA THR A 65 26.99 37.25 9.48
C THR A 65 28.20 38.18 9.41
N THR A 66 28.72 38.44 8.21
CA THR A 66 29.84 39.37 7.97
C THR A 66 29.44 40.82 8.17
N GLU A 67 28.21 41.19 7.80
CA GLU A 67 27.66 42.55 7.99
C GLU A 67 27.29 42.85 9.44
N ASN A 68 27.12 41.82 10.28
CA ASN A 68 26.74 42.01 11.67
C ASN A 68 27.97 42.43 12.50
N PRO A 69 28.01 43.66 13.04
CA PRO A 69 29.14 44.16 13.83
C PRO A 69 29.39 43.36 15.11
N ALA A 70 28.38 42.61 15.59
CA ALA A 70 28.52 41.75 16.76
C ALA A 70 29.43 40.54 16.50
N PHE A 71 29.47 40.03 15.26
CA PHE A 71 30.22 38.83 14.88
C PHE A 71 31.50 39.14 14.08
N ASN A 72 31.52 40.24 13.32
CA ASN A 72 32.70 40.70 12.58
C ASN A 72 33.39 41.86 13.32
N ARG A 73 34.07 41.55 14.43
CA ARG A 73 34.76 42.54 15.27
C ARG A 73 36.25 42.65 14.87
N PRO A 74 36.74 43.85 14.52
CA PRO A 74 38.15 44.04 14.13
C PRO A 74 39.17 43.67 15.22
N GLY A 75 38.78 43.69 16.50
CA GLY A 75 39.65 43.40 17.64
C GLY A 75 39.74 41.93 18.06
N VAL A 76 39.04 41.00 17.41
CA VAL A 76 39.06 39.57 17.75
C VAL A 76 39.27 38.73 16.49
N PRO A 77 40.53 38.47 16.09
CA PRO A 77 40.84 37.64 14.93
C PRO A 77 40.24 36.23 15.08
N GLY A 78 39.58 35.73 14.03
CA GLY A 78 39.03 34.36 13.98
C GLY A 78 37.62 34.17 14.57
N LEU A 79 37.02 35.19 15.20
CA LEU A 79 35.64 35.10 15.71
C LEU A 79 34.62 34.86 14.58
N LEU A 80 34.77 35.61 13.48
CA LEU A 80 33.90 35.48 12.31
C LEU A 80 33.96 34.06 11.72
N ASP A 81 35.18 33.53 11.54
CA ASP A 81 35.40 32.19 11.01
C ASP A 81 34.86 31.10 11.94
N ALA A 82 35.03 31.26 13.25
CA ALA A 82 34.48 30.34 14.26
C ALA A 82 32.94 30.32 14.25
N VAL A 83 32.29 31.48 14.11
CA VAL A 83 30.83 31.60 14.03
C VAL A 83 30.31 30.96 12.73
N ILE A 84 30.94 31.22 11.59
CA ILE A 84 30.58 30.61 10.31
C ILE A 84 30.76 29.08 10.37
N ALA A 85 31.87 28.60 10.93
CA ALA A 85 32.14 27.18 11.10
C ALA A 85 31.08 26.51 11.98
N SER A 86 30.74 27.11 13.13
CA SER A 86 29.72 26.60 14.05
C SER A 86 28.32 26.56 13.43
N GLN A 87 27.99 27.47 12.53
CA GLN A 87 26.70 27.47 11.83
C GLN A 87 26.62 26.40 10.71
N SER A 88 27.77 25.88 10.27
CA SER A 88 27.86 24.88 9.20
C SER A 88 27.92 23.44 9.72
N THR A 89 28.18 23.24 11.01
CA THR A 89 28.27 21.92 11.63
C THR A 89 26.94 21.57 12.28
N ASN A 90 26.27 20.52 11.79
CA ASN A 90 25.09 19.96 12.42
C ASN A 90 25.36 18.50 12.82
N ASN A 91 25.34 18.24 14.13
CA ASN A 91 25.59 16.91 14.70
C ASN A 91 24.30 16.12 14.99
N SER A 92 23.14 16.62 14.54
CA SER A 92 21.88 15.90 14.71
C SER A 92 21.80 14.67 13.79
N VAL A 93 21.20 13.62 14.33
CA VAL A 93 20.87 12.37 13.62
C VAL A 93 19.41 12.02 13.91
N ASN A 94 18.69 11.52 12.92
CA ASN A 94 17.26 11.23 13.09
C ASN A 94 17.02 9.99 13.96
N ALA A 95 17.88 8.97 13.84
CA ALA A 95 17.79 7.73 14.58
C ALA A 95 19.15 7.06 14.70
N VAL A 96 19.34 6.29 15.78
CA VAL A 96 20.51 5.44 16.00
C VAL A 96 20.05 4.00 16.12
N LEU A 97 20.55 3.14 15.22
CA LEU A 97 20.27 1.71 15.23
C LEU A 97 21.29 1.02 16.13
N VAL A 98 20.81 0.26 17.11
CA VAL A 98 21.66 -0.47 18.06
C VAL A 98 21.40 -1.98 17.89
N ARG A 99 22.50 -2.74 17.73
CA ARG A 99 22.45 -4.20 17.73
C ARG A 99 22.79 -4.70 19.14
N ILE A 100 21.85 -5.39 19.77
CA ILE A 100 22.06 -6.00 21.08
C ILE A 100 22.92 -7.26 20.97
N LYS A 101 23.72 -7.53 22.01
CA LYS A 101 24.48 -8.78 22.11
C LYS A 101 23.54 -9.96 22.39
N PRO A 102 23.87 -11.18 21.92
CA PRO A 102 23.13 -12.38 22.30
C PRO A 102 23.08 -12.53 23.83
N GLY A 103 21.93 -12.91 24.38
CA GLY A 103 21.72 -13.09 25.83
C GLY A 103 21.07 -11.92 26.56
N TYR A 104 20.84 -10.78 25.89
CA TYR A 104 20.08 -9.65 26.43
C TYR A 104 18.73 -9.52 25.74
N THR A 105 17.68 -9.15 26.48
CA THR A 105 16.38 -8.84 25.87
C THR A 105 16.31 -7.39 25.40
N PRO A 106 15.56 -7.07 24.32
CA PRO A 106 15.40 -5.70 23.84
C PRO A 106 14.85 -4.74 24.89
N ASP A 107 13.94 -5.20 25.76
CA ASP A 107 13.32 -4.37 26.79
C ASP A 107 14.26 -4.06 27.96
N GLU A 108 15.11 -5.02 28.35
CA GLU A 108 16.17 -4.80 29.36
C GLU A 108 17.15 -3.71 28.92
N VAL A 109 17.53 -3.70 27.64
CA VAL A 109 18.45 -2.68 27.10
C VAL A 109 17.73 -1.34 26.89
N ALA A 110 16.46 -1.36 26.50
CA ALA A 110 15.69 -0.14 26.27
C ALA A 110 15.33 0.62 27.57
N ALA A 111 15.03 -0.09 28.66
CA ALA A 111 14.60 0.49 29.92
C ALA A 111 15.56 1.56 30.50
N PRO A 112 16.89 1.33 30.62
CA PRO A 112 17.80 2.34 31.12
C PRO A 112 17.95 3.53 30.17
N ILE A 113 17.86 3.32 28.86
CA ILE A 113 18.01 4.39 27.85
C ILE A 113 16.77 5.29 27.84
N ARG A 114 15.57 4.73 28.03
CA ARG A 114 14.31 5.51 28.13
C ARG A 114 14.29 6.49 29.31
N ARG A 115 15.11 6.28 30.35
CA ARG A 115 15.20 7.21 31.49
C ARG A 115 15.83 8.55 31.11
N TRP A 116 16.52 8.62 29.98
CA TRP A 116 17.19 9.84 29.52
C TRP A 116 16.17 10.73 28.82
N LYS A 117 15.91 11.93 29.36
CA LYS A 117 14.84 12.86 28.91
C LYS A 117 14.84 13.25 27.43
N ARG A 118 15.92 12.99 26.69
CA ARG A 118 16.08 13.39 25.28
C ARG A 118 16.09 12.21 24.31
N LEU A 119 15.89 10.98 24.79
CA LEU A 119 15.96 9.78 23.96
C LEU A 119 14.65 9.00 24.01
N ASN A 120 14.07 8.74 22.84
CA ASN A 120 12.95 7.80 22.68
C ASN A 120 13.50 6.50 22.11
N VAL A 121 13.29 5.40 22.83
CA VAL A 121 13.76 4.07 22.42
C VAL A 121 12.59 3.15 22.14
N PHE A 122 12.58 2.63 20.92
CA PHE A 122 11.61 1.67 20.44
C PHE A 122 12.33 0.35 20.19
N THR A 123 11.76 -0.74 20.69
CA THR A 123 12.21 -2.09 20.30
C THR A 123 11.78 -2.37 18.87
N ARG A 124 12.38 -3.38 18.23
CA ARG A 124 11.99 -3.78 16.87
C ARG A 124 10.49 -4.07 16.76
N ALA A 125 9.94 -4.81 17.74
CA ALA A 125 8.52 -5.14 17.80
C ALA A 125 7.62 -3.89 17.95
N GLN A 126 8.01 -2.94 18.81
CA GLN A 126 7.27 -1.68 18.97
C GLN A 126 7.35 -0.80 17.71
N MET A 127 8.52 -0.75 17.06
CA MET A 127 8.68 0.02 15.83
C MET A 127 7.86 -0.58 14.69
N GLU A 128 7.86 -1.91 14.57
CA GLU A 128 6.97 -2.63 13.64
C GLU A 128 5.50 -2.29 13.90
N ASP A 129 5.05 -2.33 15.15
CA ASP A 129 3.69 -1.97 15.52
C ASP A 129 3.33 -0.52 15.16
N ILE A 130 4.23 0.44 15.40
CA ILE A 130 4.00 1.86 15.06
C ILE A 130 3.91 2.05 13.53
N LEU A 131 4.83 1.45 12.77
CA LEU A 131 4.84 1.57 11.31
C LEU A 131 3.63 0.87 10.67
N VAL A 132 3.27 -0.31 11.17
CA VAL A 132 2.14 -1.10 10.67
C VAL A 132 0.80 -0.44 11.05
N ASN A 133 0.61 -0.04 12.31
CA ASN A 133 -0.68 0.45 12.79
C ASN A 133 -0.99 1.90 12.39
N LYS A 134 0.00 2.79 12.26
CA LYS A 134 -0.30 4.20 11.94
C LYS A 134 -0.37 4.50 10.44
N LEU A 135 0.56 3.99 9.66
CA LEU A 135 0.70 4.38 8.25
C LEU A 135 0.12 3.34 7.29
N ILE A 136 0.42 2.06 7.52
CA ILE A 136 -0.04 0.98 6.64
C ILE A 136 -1.51 0.66 6.90
N ALA A 137 -1.92 0.52 8.16
CA ALA A 137 -3.28 0.13 8.51
C ALA A 137 -4.34 1.16 8.08
N THR A 138 -4.05 2.45 8.14
CA THR A 138 -5.00 3.50 7.72
C THR A 138 -5.24 3.45 6.21
N ALA A 139 -4.17 3.39 5.41
CA ALA A 139 -4.27 3.27 3.95
C ALA A 139 -4.89 1.93 3.53
N ALA A 140 -4.52 0.83 4.19
CA ALA A 140 -5.09 -0.49 3.94
C ALA A 140 -6.59 -0.54 4.27
N LYS A 141 -7.02 0.08 5.38
CA LYS A 141 -8.45 0.22 5.73
C LYS A 141 -9.23 0.98 4.67
N GLN A 142 -8.67 2.04 4.12
CA GLN A 142 -9.32 2.82 3.07
C GLN A 142 -9.51 2.01 1.79
N ILE A 143 -8.46 1.31 1.33
CA ILE A 143 -8.55 0.41 0.17
C ILE A 143 -9.56 -0.71 0.43
N GLY A 144 -9.55 -1.29 1.63
CA GLY A 144 -10.51 -2.31 2.05
C GLY A 144 -11.95 -1.79 2.02
N MET A 145 -12.19 -0.56 2.45
CA MET A 145 -13.52 0.07 2.39
C MET A 145 -14.01 0.22 0.95
N PHE A 146 -13.16 0.68 0.03
CA PHE A 146 -13.50 0.74 -1.39
C PHE A 146 -13.79 -0.65 -1.97
N MET A 147 -12.99 -1.65 -1.61
CA MET A 147 -13.19 -3.04 -2.04
C MET A 147 -14.57 -3.56 -1.60
N VAL A 148 -14.98 -3.30 -0.34
CA VAL A 148 -16.29 -3.72 0.17
C VAL A 148 -17.42 -3.02 -0.58
N ILE A 149 -17.31 -1.70 -0.81
CA ILE A 149 -18.33 -0.95 -1.55
C ILE A 149 -18.46 -1.49 -2.98
N LEU A 150 -17.34 -1.66 -3.69
CA LEU A 150 -17.33 -2.21 -5.04
C LEU A 150 -17.89 -3.63 -5.09
N ALA A 151 -17.58 -4.46 -4.09
CA ALA A 151 -18.14 -5.81 -3.98
C ALA A 151 -19.66 -5.79 -3.81
N ILE A 152 -20.21 -4.90 -2.96
CA ILE A 152 -21.66 -4.74 -2.78
C ILE A 152 -22.33 -4.26 -4.06
N VAL A 153 -21.76 -3.24 -4.72
CA VAL A 153 -22.30 -2.71 -5.99
C VAL A 153 -22.27 -3.79 -7.07
N SER A 154 -21.16 -4.52 -7.19
CA SER A 154 -21.04 -5.64 -8.13
C SER A 154 -22.06 -6.74 -7.82
N ALA A 155 -22.25 -7.09 -6.54
CA ALA A 155 -23.26 -8.05 -6.10
C ALA A 155 -24.67 -7.62 -6.53
N ALA A 156 -25.01 -6.34 -6.36
CA ALA A 156 -26.30 -5.80 -6.75
C ALA A 156 -26.52 -5.86 -8.28
N ILE A 157 -25.50 -5.52 -9.07
CA ILE A 157 -25.55 -5.62 -10.54
C ILE A 157 -25.74 -7.08 -10.97
N VAL A 158 -24.96 -8.01 -10.41
CA VAL A 158 -25.09 -9.44 -10.71
C VAL A 158 -26.47 -9.96 -10.31
N ALA A 159 -26.98 -9.60 -9.14
CA ALA A 159 -28.33 -9.96 -8.70
C ALA A 159 -29.40 -9.45 -9.68
N PHE A 160 -29.27 -8.20 -10.12
CA PHE A 160 -30.19 -7.59 -11.09
C PHE A 160 -30.14 -8.27 -12.45
N ILE A 161 -28.95 -8.59 -12.96
CA ILE A 161 -28.77 -9.33 -14.21
C ILE A 161 -29.42 -10.71 -14.12
N ILE A 162 -29.17 -11.47 -13.05
CA ILE A 162 -29.76 -12.80 -12.88
C ILE A 162 -31.29 -12.69 -12.75
N TYR A 163 -31.78 -11.71 -12.00
CA TYR A 163 -33.22 -11.46 -11.83
C TYR A 163 -33.90 -11.18 -13.18
N THR A 164 -33.34 -10.26 -13.97
CA THR A 164 -33.88 -9.91 -15.29
C THR A 164 -33.84 -11.09 -16.28
N LEU A 165 -32.74 -11.86 -16.31
CA LEU A 165 -32.66 -13.08 -17.12
C LEU A 165 -33.66 -14.15 -16.70
N THR A 166 -33.92 -14.27 -15.39
CA THR A 166 -34.89 -15.21 -14.84
C THR A 166 -36.32 -14.82 -15.22
N LEU A 167 -36.66 -13.52 -15.11
CA LEU A 167 -37.96 -13.01 -15.51
C LEU A 167 -38.21 -13.16 -17.02
N GLY A 168 -37.19 -12.92 -17.84
CA GLY A 168 -37.29 -13.12 -19.30
C GLY A 168 -37.63 -14.56 -19.71
N LYS A 169 -37.37 -15.53 -18.82
CA LYS A 169 -37.64 -16.97 -19.02
C LYS A 169 -38.81 -17.49 -18.17
N ILE A 170 -39.67 -16.61 -17.62
CA ILE A 170 -40.81 -17.02 -16.78
C ILE A 170 -41.65 -18.12 -17.45
N ARG A 171 -41.99 -17.96 -18.74
CA ARG A 171 -42.83 -18.93 -19.46
C ARG A 171 -42.15 -20.29 -19.59
N GLU A 172 -40.85 -20.32 -19.90
CA GLU A 172 -40.05 -21.55 -19.95
C GLU A 172 -40.02 -22.24 -18.57
N ILE A 173 -39.86 -21.47 -17.50
CA ILE A 173 -39.85 -21.98 -16.12
C ILE A 173 -41.23 -22.52 -15.72
N ALA A 174 -42.32 -21.85 -16.12
CA ALA A 174 -43.68 -22.30 -15.87
C ALA A 174 -43.97 -23.62 -16.60
N VAL A 175 -43.52 -23.78 -17.84
CA VAL A 175 -43.60 -25.04 -18.59
C VAL A 175 -42.78 -26.15 -17.91
N LEU A 176 -41.55 -25.86 -17.47
CA LEU A 176 -40.72 -26.82 -16.73
C LEU A 176 -41.39 -27.30 -15.44
N LYS A 177 -42.04 -26.39 -14.70
CA LYS A 177 -42.84 -26.74 -13.52
C LYS A 177 -44.07 -27.57 -13.88
N LEU A 178 -44.76 -27.25 -14.97
CA LEU A 178 -45.93 -27.99 -15.45
C LEU A 178 -45.60 -29.45 -15.79
N ILE A 179 -44.43 -29.69 -16.38
CA ILE A 179 -43.92 -31.03 -16.71
C ILE A 179 -43.44 -31.80 -15.45
N GLY A 180 -43.44 -31.15 -14.27
CA GLY A 180 -43.15 -31.78 -12.98
C GLY A 180 -41.72 -31.57 -12.46
N THR A 181 -40.97 -30.61 -13.01
CA THR A 181 -39.62 -30.30 -12.54
C THR A 181 -39.65 -29.78 -11.10
N ARG A 182 -38.84 -30.38 -10.21
CA ARG A 182 -38.76 -29.97 -8.81
C ARG A 182 -38.15 -28.56 -8.67
N ASN A 183 -38.69 -27.77 -7.75
CA ASN A 183 -38.18 -26.43 -7.40
C ASN A 183 -36.68 -26.40 -7.09
N ARG A 184 -36.12 -27.47 -6.50
CA ARG A 184 -34.68 -27.58 -6.22
C ARG A 184 -33.84 -27.66 -7.49
N THR A 185 -34.34 -28.28 -8.55
CA THR A 185 -33.64 -28.38 -9.85
C THR A 185 -33.58 -27.03 -10.55
N ILE A 186 -34.69 -26.26 -10.51
CA ILE A 186 -34.75 -24.89 -11.05
C ILE A 186 -33.79 -23.98 -10.27
N ALA A 187 -33.79 -24.07 -8.94
CA ALA A 187 -32.86 -23.33 -8.10
C ALA A 187 -31.39 -23.68 -8.40
N ALA A 188 -31.08 -24.97 -8.57
CA ALA A 188 -29.72 -25.42 -8.92
C ALA A 188 -29.28 -24.91 -10.31
N MET A 189 -30.18 -24.88 -11.29
CA MET A 189 -29.90 -24.36 -12.63
C MET A 189 -29.55 -22.86 -12.59
N ILE A 190 -30.34 -22.06 -11.87
CA ILE A 190 -30.07 -20.61 -11.70
C ILE A 190 -28.77 -20.38 -10.92
N LEU A 191 -28.54 -21.17 -9.87
CA LEU A 191 -27.30 -21.10 -9.09
C LEU A 191 -26.06 -21.42 -9.95
N GLN A 192 -26.15 -22.43 -10.82
CA GLN A 192 -25.07 -22.78 -11.76
C GLN A 192 -24.79 -21.65 -12.76
N GLN A 193 -25.81 -20.96 -13.27
CA GLN A 193 -25.63 -19.79 -14.13
C GLN A 193 -24.93 -18.65 -13.37
N ALA A 194 -25.37 -18.36 -12.14
CA ALA A 194 -24.78 -17.32 -11.30
C ALA A 194 -23.31 -17.60 -10.96
N VAL A 195 -23.00 -18.84 -10.56
CA VAL A 195 -21.63 -19.29 -10.27
C VAL A 195 -20.80 -19.28 -11.54
N GLY A 196 -21.32 -19.76 -12.67
CA GLY A 196 -20.64 -19.72 -13.96
C GLY A 196 -20.24 -18.30 -14.38
N LEU A 197 -21.15 -17.33 -14.23
CA LEU A 197 -20.86 -15.92 -14.47
C LEU A 197 -19.77 -15.40 -13.53
N GLY A 198 -19.83 -15.76 -12.24
CA GLY A 198 -18.82 -15.43 -11.24
C GLY A 198 -17.44 -16.01 -11.55
N LEU A 199 -17.37 -17.26 -12.01
CA LEU A 199 -16.13 -17.93 -12.42
C LEU A 199 -15.47 -17.20 -13.59
N ILE A 200 -16.25 -16.83 -14.60
CA ILE A 200 -15.75 -16.08 -15.76
C ILE A 200 -15.24 -14.71 -15.31
N GLY A 201 -16.01 -13.99 -14.50
CA GLY A 201 -15.60 -12.69 -13.95
C GLY A 201 -14.30 -12.78 -13.14
N PHE A 202 -14.16 -13.80 -12.29
CA PHE A 202 -12.94 -14.05 -11.54
C PHE A 202 -11.74 -14.37 -12.43
N ALA A 203 -11.91 -15.21 -13.45
CA ALA A 203 -10.85 -15.56 -14.38
C ALA A 203 -10.34 -14.33 -15.13
N VAL A 204 -11.25 -13.51 -15.68
CA VAL A 204 -10.91 -12.26 -16.36
C VAL A 204 -10.23 -11.28 -15.40
N GLY A 205 -10.75 -11.13 -14.18
CA GLY A 205 -10.15 -10.28 -13.15
C GLY A 205 -8.74 -10.71 -12.75
N LYS A 206 -8.50 -12.02 -12.56
CA LYS A 206 -7.18 -12.57 -12.23
C LYS A 206 -6.18 -12.34 -13.36
N ILE A 207 -6.60 -12.57 -14.62
CA ILE A 207 -5.75 -12.34 -15.79
C ILE A 207 -5.38 -10.85 -15.86
N ALA A 208 -6.38 -9.96 -15.79
CA ALA A 208 -6.16 -8.51 -15.82
C ALA A 208 -5.22 -8.04 -14.69
N ALA A 209 -5.42 -8.54 -13.46
CA ALA A 209 -4.57 -8.23 -12.32
C ALA A 209 -3.12 -8.69 -12.54
N THR A 210 -2.91 -9.86 -13.14
CA THR A 210 -1.57 -10.39 -13.42
C THR A 210 -0.84 -9.55 -14.47
N PHE A 211 -1.56 -9.10 -15.51
CA PHE A 211 -1.00 -8.22 -16.55
C PHE A 211 -0.72 -6.80 -16.04
N TRP A 212 -1.54 -6.28 -15.12
CA TRP A 212 -1.36 -4.94 -14.53
C TRP A 212 -0.35 -4.90 -13.39
N ALA A 213 -0.08 -6.03 -12.72
CA ALA A 213 0.89 -6.12 -11.63
C ALA A 213 2.27 -5.49 -11.94
N PRO A 214 2.92 -5.74 -13.09
CA PRO A 214 4.24 -5.16 -13.39
C PRO A 214 4.21 -3.66 -13.71
N ILE A 215 3.05 -3.10 -14.06
CA ILE A 215 2.88 -1.68 -14.43
C ILE A 215 2.55 -0.84 -13.17
N PHE A 216 2.16 -1.49 -12.08
CA PHE A 216 1.76 -0.79 -10.87
C PHE A 216 2.98 -0.15 -10.18
N PRO A 217 2.92 1.17 -9.85
CA PRO A 217 4.06 1.90 -9.29
C PRO A 217 4.47 1.42 -7.89
N LYS A 218 3.61 0.68 -7.20
CA LYS A 218 3.91 0.05 -5.90
C LYS A 218 4.08 -1.46 -6.08
N TYR A 219 5.07 -2.05 -5.41
CA TYR A 219 5.24 -3.50 -5.38
C TYR A 219 4.00 -4.18 -4.77
N VAL A 220 3.19 -4.83 -5.60
CA VAL A 220 2.06 -5.66 -5.16
C VAL A 220 2.54 -7.10 -5.10
N LEU A 221 2.70 -7.65 -3.89
CA LEU A 221 2.84 -9.09 -3.73
C LEU A 221 1.47 -9.72 -3.89
N LEU A 222 1.20 -10.35 -5.03
CA LEU A 222 0.03 -11.18 -5.21
C LEU A 222 0.33 -12.55 -4.58
N LEU A 223 -0.14 -12.78 -3.35
CA LEU A 223 -0.04 -14.11 -2.75
C LEU A 223 -1.09 -15.04 -3.39
N PRO A 224 -0.75 -16.33 -3.62
CA PRO A 224 -1.74 -17.32 -4.04
C PRO A 224 -2.94 -17.42 -3.10
N GLN A 225 -2.72 -17.14 -1.81
CA GLN A 225 -3.77 -17.12 -0.79
C GLN A 225 -4.84 -16.04 -1.04
N ASP A 226 -4.45 -14.84 -1.50
CA ASP A 226 -5.38 -13.75 -1.80
C ASP A 226 -6.27 -14.10 -2.99
N SER A 227 -5.73 -14.81 -3.98
CA SER A 227 -6.51 -15.33 -5.11
C SER A 227 -7.57 -16.33 -4.65
N ILE A 228 -7.23 -17.22 -3.71
CA ILE A 228 -8.18 -18.21 -3.18
C ILE A 228 -9.27 -17.52 -2.36
N GLN A 229 -8.91 -16.57 -1.49
CA GLN A 229 -9.87 -15.80 -0.71
C GLN A 229 -10.82 -14.99 -1.62
N GLY A 230 -10.27 -14.32 -2.65
CA GLY A 230 -11.05 -13.59 -3.64
C GLY A 230 -12.01 -14.50 -4.41
N PHE A 231 -11.57 -15.70 -4.80
CA PHE A 231 -12.42 -16.68 -5.48
C PHE A 231 -13.60 -17.10 -4.60
N VAL A 232 -13.34 -17.47 -3.35
CA VAL A 232 -14.37 -17.86 -2.39
C VAL A 232 -15.35 -16.71 -2.16
N ALA A 233 -14.85 -15.47 -2.02
CA ALA A 233 -15.70 -14.30 -1.86
C ALA A 233 -16.63 -14.09 -3.06
N VAL A 234 -16.13 -14.21 -4.29
CA VAL A 234 -16.95 -14.09 -5.51
C VAL A 234 -18.03 -15.16 -5.55
N VAL A 235 -17.70 -16.42 -5.27
CA VAL A 235 -18.67 -17.53 -5.26
C VAL A 235 -19.77 -17.28 -4.22
N VAL A 236 -19.40 -16.84 -3.00
CA VAL A 236 -20.37 -16.51 -1.95
C VAL A 236 -21.27 -15.35 -2.37
N ILE A 237 -20.70 -14.29 -2.94
CA ILE A 237 -21.46 -13.12 -3.42
C ILE A 237 -22.46 -13.54 -4.52
N CYS A 238 -22.01 -14.29 -5.52
CA CYS A 238 -22.88 -14.78 -6.60
C CYS A 238 -23.99 -15.70 -6.07
N ALA A 239 -23.67 -16.57 -5.11
CA ALA A 239 -24.67 -17.42 -4.46
C ALA A 239 -25.72 -16.58 -3.73
N LEU A 240 -25.31 -15.61 -2.90
CA LEU A 240 -26.23 -14.71 -2.18
C LEU A 240 -27.08 -13.87 -3.14
N ALA A 241 -26.48 -13.32 -4.19
CA ALA A 241 -27.17 -12.56 -5.24
C ALA A 241 -28.25 -13.40 -5.94
N SER A 242 -27.95 -14.68 -6.22
CA SER A 242 -28.89 -15.59 -6.90
C SER A 242 -30.13 -15.93 -6.06
N VAL A 243 -30.08 -15.79 -4.73
CA VAL A 243 -31.21 -16.11 -3.84
C VAL A 243 -32.46 -15.32 -4.20
N LEU A 244 -32.32 -14.03 -4.51
CA LEU A 244 -33.45 -13.17 -4.90
C LEU A 244 -34.10 -13.65 -6.20
N ALA A 245 -33.29 -13.98 -7.20
CA ALA A 245 -33.76 -14.49 -8.49
C ALA A 245 -34.41 -15.87 -8.36
N ILE A 246 -33.82 -16.78 -7.58
CA ILE A 246 -34.41 -18.09 -7.28
C ILE A 246 -35.77 -17.90 -6.61
N ARG A 247 -35.89 -16.98 -5.64
CA ARG A 247 -37.16 -16.71 -4.96
C ARG A 247 -38.25 -16.24 -5.94
N ALA A 248 -37.88 -15.42 -6.93
CA ALA A 248 -38.79 -14.98 -7.98
C ALA A 248 -39.22 -16.15 -8.90
N ALA A 249 -38.27 -16.94 -9.40
CA ALA A 249 -38.56 -18.13 -10.23
C ALA A 249 -39.47 -19.14 -9.54
N LEU A 250 -39.26 -19.34 -8.23
CA LEU A 250 -40.05 -20.30 -7.46
C LEU A 250 -41.48 -19.82 -7.18
N LYS A 251 -41.75 -18.51 -7.20
CA LYS A 251 -43.10 -17.95 -7.06
C LYS A 251 -43.94 -17.99 -8.34
N VAL A 252 -43.33 -18.24 -9.51
CA VAL A 252 -44.04 -18.36 -10.79
C VAL A 252 -45.05 -19.50 -10.74
N ASP A 253 -46.31 -19.22 -11.08
CA ASP A 253 -47.38 -20.20 -11.12
C ASP A 253 -47.34 -21.01 -12.43
N PRO A 254 -47.56 -22.34 -12.39
CA PRO A 254 -47.59 -23.17 -13.60
C PRO A 254 -48.67 -22.76 -14.61
N ALA A 255 -49.74 -22.10 -14.13
CA ALA A 255 -50.84 -21.62 -14.97
C ALA A 255 -50.42 -20.49 -15.94
N GLU A 256 -49.37 -19.73 -15.62
CA GLU A 256 -48.78 -18.72 -16.52
C GLU A 256 -48.15 -19.33 -17.79
N ALA A 257 -47.96 -20.65 -17.83
CA ALA A 257 -47.54 -21.33 -19.06
C ALA A 257 -48.67 -21.44 -20.11
N ILE A 258 -49.93 -21.39 -19.68
CA ILE A 258 -51.12 -21.66 -20.51
C ILE A 258 -51.92 -20.37 -20.77
N GLY A 259 -51.91 -19.42 -19.83
CA GLY A 259 -52.45 -18.08 -20.03
C GLY A 259 -51.47 -17.20 -20.80
N GLY A 260 -51.84 -16.81 -22.03
CA GLY A 260 -51.06 -15.91 -22.88
C GLY A 260 -50.75 -14.58 -22.22
#